data_AF-A0A1H1Q181-F1
#
_entry.id   AF-A0A1H1Q181-F1
#
_cell.length_a   1.000
_cell.length_b   1.000
_cell.length_c   1.000
_cell.angle_alpha   90.00
_cell.angle_beta   90.00
_cell.angle_gamma   90.00
#
_symmetry.space_group_name_H-M   'P 1'
#
loop_
_entity.id
_entity.type
_entity.pdbx_description
1 polymer ?
#
loop_
_entity_poly.entity_id
_entity_poly.type
_entity_poly.pdbx_seq_one_letter_code
_entity_poly.pdbx_strand_id
1 'polypeptide(L)'
;MLFQKIFKLKAFWKSVLVLGMGFVIVYNLFTMFIEFGGFDFSGFYDKKLADGKWIRFVLASIFSAFVYGLIIAYGKFYMKLKNGEN
;
A
#
# COMPACT_ATOMS: atom_id res chain seq x y z
N MET A 1 16.74 1.94 -20.52
CA MET A 1 15.33 2.43 -20.65
C MET A 1 14.92 3.22 -19.41
N LEU A 2 13.96 4.15 -19.49
CA LEU A 2 13.47 4.96 -18.35
C LEU A 2 13.06 4.07 -17.15
N PHE A 3 12.40 2.95 -17.44
CA PHE A 3 12.02 1.93 -16.48
C PHE A 3 13.20 1.47 -15.58
N GLN A 4 14.33 1.09 -16.18
CA GLN A 4 15.51 0.64 -15.43
C GLN A 4 16.11 1.75 -14.56
N LYS A 5 15.98 3.02 -14.97
CA LYS A 5 16.42 4.16 -14.16
C LYS A 5 15.55 4.32 -12.92
N ILE A 6 14.22 4.21 -13.07
CA ILE A 6 13.26 4.34 -11.96
C ILE A 6 13.52 3.27 -10.89
N PHE A 7 13.67 2.00 -11.29
CA PHE A 7 13.90 0.90 -10.34
C PHE A 7 15.25 0.98 -9.60
N LYS A 8 16.23 1.69 -10.15
CA LYS A 8 17.53 1.94 -9.49
C LYS A 8 17.49 3.09 -8.47
N LEU A 9 16.46 3.93 -8.48
CA LEU A 9 16.35 5.05 -7.55
C LEU A 9 15.93 4.55 -6.16
N LYS A 10 16.77 4.79 -5.15
CA LYS A 10 16.39 4.53 -3.75
C LYS A 10 15.13 5.30 -3.34
N ALA A 11 14.95 6.51 -3.87
CA ALA A 11 13.78 7.35 -3.63
C ALA A 11 12.47 6.74 -4.18
N PHE A 12 12.55 5.94 -5.25
CA PHE A 12 11.40 5.22 -5.79
C PHE A 12 10.91 4.18 -4.78
N TRP A 13 11.79 3.31 -4.28
CA TRP A 13 11.42 2.29 -3.29
C TRP A 13 10.94 2.90 -1.97
N LYS A 14 11.54 4.00 -1.52
CA LYS A 14 11.02 4.76 -0.38
C LYS A 14 9.58 5.25 -0.64
N SER A 15 9.31 5.76 -1.84
CA SER A 15 7.96 6.19 -2.21
C SER A 15 6.97 5.03 -2.27
N VAL A 16 7.37 3.87 -2.82
CA VAL A 16 6.55 2.64 -2.84
C VAL A 16 6.14 2.25 -1.42
N LEU A 17 7.08 2.25 -0.47
CA LEU A 17 6.79 1.93 0.93
C LEU A 17 5.86 2.95 1.59
N VAL A 18 6.11 4.26 1.41
CA VAL A 18 5.26 5.32 1.99
C VAL A 18 3.84 5.28 1.42
N LEU A 19 3.70 5.18 0.10
CA LEU A 19 2.40 5.10 -0.58
C LEU A 19 1.65 3.81 -0.21
N GLY A 20 2.36 2.68 -0.16
CA GLY A 20 1.79 1.40 0.23
C GLY A 20 1.31 1.39 1.69
N MET A 21 2.11 1.90 2.63
CA MET A 21 1.70 2.02 4.03
C MET A 21 0.50 2.94 4.20
N GLY A 22 0.49 4.10 3.54
CA GLY A 22 -0.65 5.02 3.57
C GLY A 22 -1.94 4.35 3.06
N PHE A 23 -1.85 3.58 1.97
CA PHE A 23 -2.98 2.82 1.45
C PHE A 23 -3.50 1.79 2.43
N VAL A 24 -2.63 1.00 3.09
CA VAL A 24 -3.06 0.00 4.07
C VAL A 24 -3.78 0.64 5.25
N ILE A 25 -3.28 1.76 5.74
CA ILE A 25 -3.89 2.49 6.87
C ILE A 25 -5.28 2.97 6.45
N VAL A 26 -5.38 3.69 5.31
CA VAL A 26 -6.65 4.20 4.82
C VAL A 26 -7.64 3.07 4.54
N TYR A 27 -7.19 2.00 3.88
CA TYR A 27 -8.03 0.83 3.57
C TYR A 27 -8.59 0.19 4.84
N ASN A 28 -7.77 -0.02 5.87
CA ASN A 28 -8.24 -0.61 7.12
C ASN A 28 -9.23 0.32 7.83
N LEU A 29 -8.94 1.62 7.90
CA LEU A 29 -9.87 2.60 8.49
C LEU A 29 -11.20 2.65 7.72
N PHE A 30 -11.17 2.64 6.39
CA PHE A 30 -12.37 2.62 5.55
C PHE A 30 -13.18 1.35 5.74
N THR A 31 -12.50 0.20 5.71
CA THR A 31 -13.14 -1.11 5.87
C THR A 31 -13.81 -1.21 7.22
N MET A 32 -13.12 -0.76 8.26
CA MET A 32 -13.61 -0.71 9.62
C MET A 32 -14.84 0.20 9.76
N PHE A 33 -14.77 1.41 9.20
CA PHE A 33 -15.87 2.36 9.23
C PHE A 33 -17.13 1.81 8.53
N ILE A 34 -16.97 1.13 7.39
CA ILE A 34 -18.07 0.52 6.63
C ILE A 34 -18.60 -0.76 7.30
N GLU A 35 -17.71 -1.68 7.70
CA GLU A 35 -18.11 -3.00 8.23
C GLU A 35 -18.66 -2.91 9.66
N PHE A 36 -18.16 -1.97 10.48
CA PHE A 36 -18.49 -1.90 11.91
C PHE A 36 -19.23 -0.60 12.30
N GLY A 37 -19.46 0.32 11.36
CA GLY A 37 -20.17 1.58 11.63
C GLY A 37 -19.44 2.53 12.58
N GLY A 38 -18.14 2.30 12.82
CA GLY A 38 -17.32 3.04 13.77
C GLY A 38 -15.90 2.47 13.89
N PHE A 39 -15.11 3.03 14.80
CA PHE A 39 -13.73 2.58 15.05
C PHE A 39 -13.65 1.47 16.12
N ASP A 40 -14.22 0.29 15.85
CA ASP A 40 -14.02 -0.91 16.69
C ASP A 40 -12.81 -1.77 16.25
N PHE A 41 -11.63 -1.45 16.79
CA PHE A 41 -10.39 -2.16 16.43
C PHE A 41 -10.36 -3.57 16.99
N SER A 42 -10.96 -3.80 18.17
CA SER A 42 -11.00 -5.13 18.77
C SER A 42 -11.79 -6.13 17.93
N GLY A 43 -13.02 -5.77 17.51
CA GLY A 43 -13.86 -6.66 16.73
C GLY A 43 -13.33 -6.93 15.31
N PHE A 44 -12.67 -5.94 14.70
CA PHE A 44 -12.04 -6.08 13.38
C PHE A 44 -10.87 -7.05 13.41
N TYR A 45 -9.99 -6.91 14.40
CA TYR A 45 -8.82 -7.77 14.54
C TYR A 45 -9.20 -9.18 15.02
N ASP A 46 -10.16 -9.34 15.93
CA ASP A 46 -10.61 -10.68 16.33
C ASP A 46 -11.22 -11.44 15.15
N LYS A 47 -12.09 -10.83 14.34
CA LYS A 47 -12.66 -11.51 13.16
C LYS A 47 -11.65 -11.82 12.07
N LYS A 48 -10.66 -10.94 11.84
CA LYS A 48 -9.67 -11.12 10.76
C LYS A 48 -8.43 -11.92 11.17
N LEU A 49 -8.12 -11.98 12.46
CA LEU A 49 -6.98 -12.73 12.99
C LEU A 49 -7.38 -14.10 13.58
N ALA A 50 -8.64 -14.33 13.92
CA ALA A 50 -9.13 -15.64 14.34
C ALA A 50 -9.08 -16.70 13.21
N ASP A 51 -9.07 -17.98 13.60
CA ASP A 51 -9.07 -19.17 12.74
C ASP A 51 -7.87 -19.31 11.79
N GLY A 52 -6.71 -18.73 12.11
CA GLY A 52 -5.51 -18.89 11.27
C GLY A 52 -5.55 -18.11 9.95
N LYS A 53 -6.58 -17.29 9.73
CA LYS A 53 -6.75 -16.44 8.53
C LYS A 53 -5.85 -15.20 8.54
N TRP A 54 -5.15 -14.95 9.65
CA TRP A 54 -4.21 -13.84 9.81
C TRP A 54 -3.12 -13.83 8.73
N ILE A 55 -2.61 -15.00 8.33
CA ILE A 55 -1.59 -15.12 7.28
C ILE A 55 -2.13 -14.60 5.95
N ARG A 56 -3.35 -14.99 5.58
CA ARG A 56 -4.00 -14.51 4.36
C ARG A 56 -4.21 -13.00 4.43
N PHE A 57 -4.64 -12.48 5.59
CA PHE A 57 -4.84 -11.05 5.77
C PHE A 57 -3.54 -10.25 5.66
N VAL A 58 -2.46 -10.70 6.30
CA VAL A 58 -1.14 -10.05 6.25
C VAL A 58 -0.55 -10.12 4.85
N LEU A 59 -0.57 -11.29 4.20
CA LEU A 59 -0.08 -11.45 2.84
C LEU A 59 -0.89 -10.61 1.85
N ALA A 60 -2.22 -10.62 1.96
CA ALA A 60 -3.07 -9.78 1.14
C ALA A 60 -2.77 -8.29 1.38
N SER A 61 -2.60 -7.87 2.63
CA SER A 61 -2.28 -6.48 2.96
C SER A 61 -0.93 -6.06 2.39
N ILE A 62 0.11 -6.87 2.58
CA ILE A 62 1.46 -6.60 2.04
C ILE A 62 1.41 -6.56 0.51
N PHE A 63 0.76 -7.54 -0.13
CA PHE A 63 0.66 -7.60 -1.59
C PHE A 63 -0.11 -6.39 -2.15
N SER A 64 -1.23 -6.02 -1.52
CA SER A 64 -2.03 -4.86 -1.91
C SER A 64 -1.25 -3.56 -1.75
N ALA A 65 -0.57 -3.38 -0.61
CA ALA A 65 0.29 -2.23 -0.33
C ALA A 65 1.39 -2.11 -1.37
N PHE A 66 2.03 -3.24 -1.69
CA PHE A 66 3.14 -3.30 -2.61
C PHE A 66 2.72 -2.98 -4.04
N VAL A 67 1.62 -3.59 -4.53
CA VAL A 67 1.09 -3.35 -5.87
C VAL A 67 0.64 -1.90 -6.02
N TYR A 68 -0.13 -1.38 -5.06
CA TYR A 68 -0.57 0.01 -5.09
C TYR A 68 0.62 0.98 -5.04
N GLY A 69 1.55 0.76 -4.10
CA GLY A 69 2.77 1.55 -3.97
C GLY A 69 3.60 1.54 -5.25
N LEU A 70 3.77 0.38 -5.89
CA LEU A 70 4.49 0.25 -7.16
C LEU A 70 3.81 1.03 -8.29
N ILE A 71 2.51 0.85 -8.50
CA ILE A 71 1.78 1.49 -9.61
C ILE A 71 1.85 3.02 -9.46
N ILE A 72 1.51 3.53 -8.27
CA ILE A 72 1.45 4.98 -8.03
C ILE A 72 2.85 5.60 -8.03
N ALA A 73 3.83 5.00 -7.34
CA ALA A 73 5.19 5.52 -7.35
C ALA A 73 5.79 5.46 -8.76
N TYR A 74 5.51 4.41 -9.53
CA TYR A 74 6.02 4.29 -10.90
C TYR A 74 5.46 5.38 -11.79
N GLY A 75 4.14 5.60 -11.76
CA GLY A 75 3.50 6.69 -12.49
C GLY A 75 4.09 8.06 -12.12
N LYS A 76 4.26 8.32 -10.82
CA LYS A 76 4.86 9.55 -10.30
C LYS A 76 6.28 9.78 -10.84
N PHE A 77 7.16 8.79 -10.73
CA PHE A 77 8.55 8.91 -11.17
C PHE A 77 8.70 8.91 -12.70
N TYR A 78 7.83 8.17 -13.40
CA TYR A 78 7.77 8.19 -14.86
C TYR A 78 7.39 9.58 -15.38
N MET A 79 6.36 10.21 -14.81
CA MET A 79 5.98 11.58 -15.16
C MET A 79 7.11 12.57 -14.85
N LYS A 80 7.72 12.47 -13.66
CA LYS A 80 8.83 13.35 -13.26
C LYS A 80 10.00 13.30 -14.26
N LEU A 81 10.43 12.09 -14.64
CA LEU A 81 11.51 11.89 -15.61
C LEU A 81 11.10 12.28 -17.05
N LYS A 82 9.84 12.06 -17.44
CA LYS A 82 9.32 12.48 -18.76
C LYS A 82 9.29 14.01 -18.89
N ASN A 83 8.98 14.71 -17.80
CA ASN A 83 8.89 16.17 -17.77
C ASN A 83 10.26 16.86 -17.60
N GLY A 84 11.35 16.10 -17.54
CA GLY A 84 12.70 16.65 -17.40
C GLY A 84 13.02 17.20 -16.00
N GLU A 85 12.18 16.90 -15.00
CA GLU A 85 12.44 17.28 -13.60
C GLU A 85 13.41 16.27 -12.98
N ASN A 86 14.65 16.68 -12.73
CA ASN A 86 15.64 15.84 -12.05
C ASN A 86 15.28 15.63 -10.57
#